data_AF-A0A3L7LSE3-F1
#
_entry.id   AF-A0A3L7LSE3-F1
#
_cell.length_a   1.000
_cell.length_b   1.000
_cell.length_c   1.000
_cell.angle_alpha   90.00
_cell.angle_beta   90.00
_cell.angle_gamma   90.00
#
_symmetry.space_group_name_H-M   'P 1'
#
loop_
_entity.id
_entity.type
_entity.pdbx_description
1 polymer ?
#
loop_
_entity_poly.entity_id
_entity_poly.type
_entity_poly.pdbx_seq_one_letter_code
_entity_poly.pdbx_strand_id
1 'polypeptide(L)'
;MNLLYLTLVFPLAGFLLLPFSRGRWSENLAATVGVGSVGLTALTTLWVALDFLGARVDDAAVYTQTLWHWVAVGDFQIPITLSLDGLSLTMLSVVTGVGFFIHLYASWYMRGEEGYSRFFAYTNLFIASMLVLVLADNLLLMYLGWEGVVLCSYLLIGFYYTESKNGAAAMKDFIVTRVGDVLLAFALFTLYDQLGTLKFHDLMGLAPQKLAEGSPAIIWATLMLLGGAVGKSAQLPLQTWLADAMAGPPPVSALIHAAT
;
A
#
# COMPACT_ATOMS: atom_id res chain seq x y z
N MET A 1 2.52 20.64 8.44
CA MET A 1 2.65 19.40 7.65
C MET A 1 3.60 18.36 8.28
N ASN A 2 4.18 18.60 9.47
CA ASN A 2 5.18 17.70 10.08
C ASN A 2 4.65 16.34 10.57
N LEU A 3 3.33 16.12 10.54
CA LEU A 3 2.68 14.93 11.10
C LEU A 3 2.41 13.83 10.06
N LEU A 4 2.85 13.98 8.81
CA LEU A 4 2.57 13.02 7.74
C LEU A 4 3.04 11.60 8.09
N TYR A 5 4.22 11.45 8.69
CA TYR A 5 4.72 10.15 9.15
C TYR A 5 3.79 9.45 10.17
N LEU A 6 2.97 10.18 10.94
CA LEU A 6 2.03 9.56 11.90
C LEU A 6 0.94 8.75 11.20
N THR A 7 0.59 9.11 9.97
CA THR A 7 -0.35 8.32 9.16
C THR A 7 0.14 6.88 8.97
N LEU A 8 1.46 6.67 8.91
CA LEU A 8 2.08 5.35 8.81
C LEU A 8 2.32 4.71 10.18
N VAL A 9 2.71 5.50 11.18
CA VAL A 9 3.08 4.98 12.51
C VAL A 9 1.87 4.38 13.22
N PHE A 10 0.69 5.01 13.16
CA PHE A 10 -0.48 4.48 13.87
C PHE A 10 -0.91 3.08 13.42
N PRO A 11 -1.15 2.79 12.12
CA PRO A 11 -1.57 1.46 11.69
C PRO A 11 -0.44 0.44 11.91
N LEU A 12 0.83 0.82 11.72
CA LEU A 12 1.97 -0.06 12.06
C LEU A 12 2.04 -0.39 13.55
N ALA A 13 1.84 0.59 14.43
CA ALA A 13 1.80 0.36 15.87
C ALA A 13 0.65 -0.58 16.24
N GLY A 14 -0.54 -0.39 15.66
CA GLY A 14 -1.66 -1.30 15.84
C GLY A 14 -1.34 -2.72 15.37
N PHE A 15 -0.76 -2.86 14.17
CA PHE A 15 -0.29 -4.14 13.63
C PHE A 15 0.74 -4.81 14.54
N LEU A 16 1.68 -4.08 15.13
CA LEU A 16 2.67 -4.65 16.03
C LEU A 16 2.07 -5.07 17.37
N LEU A 17 1.12 -4.30 17.91
CA LEU A 17 0.50 -4.57 19.21
C LEU A 17 -0.46 -5.76 19.20
N LEU A 18 -1.28 -5.90 18.15
CA LEU A 18 -2.34 -6.89 18.08
C LEU A 18 -1.86 -8.36 18.15
N PRO A 19 -0.77 -8.79 17.48
CA PRO A 19 -0.21 -10.13 17.60
C PRO A 19 0.30 -10.47 19.00
N PHE A 20 0.79 -9.48 19.76
CA PHE A 20 1.23 -9.70 21.15
C PHE A 20 0.08 -10.07 22.09
N SER A 21 -1.17 -9.85 21.69
CA SER A 21 -2.33 -10.31 22.45
C SER A 21 -2.36 -11.83 22.59
N ARG A 22 -1.82 -12.58 21.60
CA ARG A 22 -1.93 -14.05 21.49
C ARG A 22 -3.36 -14.56 21.74
N GLY A 23 -4.37 -13.79 21.33
CA GLY A 23 -5.78 -14.12 21.55
C GLY A 23 -6.29 -13.95 22.99
N ARG A 24 -5.51 -13.36 23.90
CA ARG A 24 -5.89 -13.11 25.29
C ARG A 24 -6.63 -11.79 25.51
N TRP A 25 -6.56 -10.87 24.55
CA TRP A 25 -7.31 -9.62 24.62
C TRP A 25 -8.78 -9.87 24.34
N SER A 26 -9.64 -9.13 25.03
CA SER A 26 -11.07 -9.11 24.68
C SER A 26 -11.25 -8.52 23.29
N GLU A 27 -12.32 -8.93 22.60
CA GLU A 27 -12.67 -8.39 21.28
C GLU A 27 -12.77 -6.86 21.31
N ASN A 28 -13.34 -6.29 22.37
CA ASN A 28 -13.45 -4.83 22.53
C ASN A 28 -12.08 -4.14 22.62
N LEU A 29 -11.09 -4.76 23.29
CA LEU A 29 -9.75 -4.18 23.38
C LEU A 29 -9.03 -4.28 22.03
N ALA A 30 -9.10 -5.44 21.37
CA ALA A 30 -8.54 -5.64 20.04
C ALA A 30 -9.18 -4.70 19.00
N ALA A 31 -10.50 -4.51 19.06
CA ALA A 31 -11.23 -3.57 18.23
C ALA A 31 -10.79 -2.13 18.48
N THR A 32 -10.68 -1.73 19.76
CA THR A 32 -10.21 -0.39 20.13
C THR A 32 -8.81 -0.12 19.58
N VAL A 33 -7.89 -1.09 19.64
CA VAL A 33 -6.54 -0.91 19.08
C VAL A 33 -6.55 -0.91 17.55
N GLY A 34 -7.21 -1.88 16.92
CA GLY A 34 -7.28 -1.99 15.46
C GLY A 34 -7.98 -0.79 14.84
N VAL A 35 -9.26 -0.61 15.14
CA VAL A 35 -10.08 0.50 14.63
C VAL A 35 -9.54 1.86 15.10
N GLY A 36 -9.10 1.97 16.36
CA GLY A 36 -8.59 3.22 16.91
C GLY A 36 -7.32 3.70 16.20
N SER A 37 -6.40 2.79 15.85
CA SER A 37 -5.20 3.16 15.09
C SER A 37 -5.54 3.73 13.71
N VAL A 38 -6.47 3.12 12.98
CA VAL A 38 -6.91 3.60 11.66
C VAL A 38 -7.75 4.88 11.79
N GLY A 39 -8.52 5.02 12.87
CA GLY A 39 -9.23 6.26 13.19
C GLY A 39 -8.28 7.43 13.47
N LEU A 40 -7.23 7.22 14.26
CA LEU A 40 -6.18 8.23 14.47
C LEU A 40 -5.48 8.58 13.15
N THR A 41 -5.26 7.59 12.30
CA THR A 41 -4.72 7.77 10.95
C THR A 41 -5.62 8.68 10.10
N ALA A 42 -6.92 8.40 10.03
CA ALA A 42 -7.88 9.21 9.30
C ALA A 42 -7.98 10.65 9.85
N LEU A 43 -7.92 10.83 11.17
CA LEU A 43 -7.88 12.15 11.79
C LEU A 43 -6.60 12.91 11.43
N THR A 44 -5.44 12.24 11.44
CA THR A 44 -4.19 12.87 10.97
C THR A 44 -4.20 13.19 9.50
N THR A 45 -4.79 12.33 8.65
CA THR A 45 -4.99 12.62 7.23
C THR A 45 -5.84 13.86 7.05
N LEU A 46 -6.97 13.98 7.76
CA LEU A 46 -7.82 15.15 7.69
C LEU A 46 -7.07 16.42 8.10
N TRP A 47 -6.28 16.36 9.18
CA TRP A 47 -5.46 17.49 9.61
C TRP A 47 -4.41 17.88 8.56
N VAL A 48 -3.68 16.90 8.03
CA VAL A 48 -2.69 17.11 6.97
C VAL A 48 -3.35 17.65 5.70
N ALA A 49 -4.55 17.20 5.35
CA ALA A 49 -5.31 17.68 4.21
C ALA A 49 -5.69 19.16 4.34
N LEU A 50 -6.23 19.55 5.50
CA LEU A 50 -6.61 20.94 5.78
C LEU A 50 -5.38 21.86 5.74
N ASP A 51 -4.27 21.42 6.33
CA ASP A 51 -3.01 22.17 6.34
C ASP A 51 -2.42 22.30 4.93
N PHE A 52 -2.43 21.22 4.14
CA PHE A 52 -1.96 21.21 2.75
C PHE A 52 -2.81 22.12 1.85
N LEU A 53 -4.14 22.09 2.00
CA LEU A 53 -5.06 22.95 1.24
C LEU A 53 -4.96 24.42 1.68
N GLY A 54 -4.75 24.67 2.98
CA GLY A 54 -4.55 26.03 3.52
C GLY A 54 -3.22 26.66 3.12
N ALA A 55 -2.16 25.85 2.97
CA ALA A 55 -0.85 26.31 2.52
C ALA A 55 -0.78 26.58 1.01
N ARG A 56 -1.69 26.01 0.20
CA ARG A 56 -1.73 26.10 -1.26
C ARG A 56 -2.31 27.41 -1.82
N VAL A 57 -2.31 28.49 -1.05
CA VAL A 57 -2.71 29.82 -1.56
C VAL A 57 -1.71 30.32 -2.63
N ASP A 58 -0.46 29.86 -2.60
CA ASP A 58 0.57 30.20 -3.59
C ASP A 58 1.22 28.93 -4.19
N ASP A 59 0.75 28.55 -5.38
CA ASP A 59 1.26 27.50 -6.28
C ASP A 59 1.32 26.03 -5.81
N ALA A 60 1.33 25.13 -6.79
CA ALA A 60 1.20 23.67 -6.66
C ALA A 60 2.39 22.98 -5.95
N ALA A 61 2.66 23.34 -4.70
CA ALA A 61 3.72 22.75 -3.91
C ALA A 61 3.47 21.26 -3.64
N VAL A 62 4.52 20.46 -3.85
CA VAL A 62 4.65 19.08 -3.37
C VAL A 62 5.34 19.16 -2.01
N TYR A 63 4.76 18.54 -1.00
CA TYR A 63 5.38 18.44 0.32
C TYR A 63 6.18 17.15 0.40
N THR A 64 7.47 17.25 0.72
CA THR A 64 8.35 16.09 0.91
C THR A 64 8.85 16.03 2.35
N GLN A 65 8.78 14.85 2.95
CA GLN A 65 9.31 14.56 4.28
C GLN A 65 10.27 13.38 4.18
N THR A 66 11.57 13.66 4.18
CA THR A 66 12.61 12.61 4.21
C THR A 66 12.75 12.10 5.65
N LEU A 67 12.57 10.81 5.86
CA LEU A 67 12.67 10.18 7.18
C LEU A 67 14.11 9.73 7.48
N TRP A 68 14.70 8.90 6.60
CA TRP A 68 16.09 8.45 6.67
C TRP A 68 16.56 7.87 5.32
N HIS A 69 17.83 7.49 5.20
CA HIS A 69 18.38 6.80 4.02
C HIS A 69 18.26 5.28 4.17
N TRP A 70 17.55 4.61 3.27
CA TRP A 70 17.32 3.15 3.33
C TRP A 70 18.53 2.37 2.82
N VAL A 71 18.98 2.70 1.62
CA VAL A 71 20.10 2.02 0.95
C VAL A 71 21.09 3.08 0.48
N ALA A 72 22.36 2.87 0.81
CA ALA A 72 23.46 3.75 0.44
C ALA A 72 24.66 2.90 0.01
N VAL A 73 24.81 2.65 -1.30
CA VAL A 73 25.90 1.84 -1.87
C VAL A 73 26.48 2.55 -3.09
N GLY A 74 27.66 3.16 -2.94
CA GLY A 74 28.25 3.99 -4.00
C GLY A 74 27.28 5.10 -4.42
N ASP A 75 26.98 5.17 -5.72
CA ASP A 75 26.03 6.12 -6.30
C ASP A 75 24.55 5.71 -6.11
N PHE A 76 24.28 4.47 -5.67
CA PHE A 76 22.92 4.00 -5.40
C PHE A 76 22.45 4.48 -4.02
N GLN A 77 21.69 5.58 -4.01
CA GLN A 77 21.16 6.22 -2.81
C GLN A 77 19.63 6.26 -2.84
N ILE A 78 18.98 5.45 -2.01
CA ILE A 78 17.53 5.39 -1.91
C ILE A 78 17.10 5.87 -0.51
N PRO A 79 16.49 7.06 -0.40
CA PRO A 79 15.89 7.52 0.85
C PRO A 79 14.48 6.95 1.06
N ILE A 80 14.08 6.84 2.32
CA ILE A 80 12.67 6.74 2.69
C ILE A 80 12.14 8.16 2.83
N THR A 81 11.50 8.63 1.77
CA THR A 81 10.89 9.96 1.69
C THR A 81 9.40 9.80 1.43
N LEU A 82 8.60 10.48 2.25
CA LEU A 82 7.16 10.59 2.05
C LEU A 82 6.89 11.82 1.19
N SER A 83 6.23 11.63 0.05
CA SER A 83 5.83 12.71 -0.85
C SER A 83 4.31 12.87 -0.81
N LEU A 84 3.86 14.12 -0.65
CA LEU A 84 2.46 14.49 -0.60
C LEU A 84 2.20 15.58 -1.63
N ASP A 85 1.50 15.21 -2.69
CA ASP A 85 0.93 16.10 -3.70
C ASP A 85 -0.60 15.99 -3.72
N GLY A 86 -1.26 16.55 -4.75
CA GLY A 86 -2.72 16.45 -4.88
C GLY A 86 -3.24 15.03 -5.14
N LEU A 87 -2.49 14.21 -5.86
CA LEU A 87 -2.84 12.81 -6.14
C LEU A 87 -2.66 11.96 -4.89
N SER A 88 -1.50 12.05 -4.24
CA SER A 88 -1.22 11.36 -2.98
C SER A 88 -2.21 11.78 -1.89
N LEU A 89 -2.61 13.06 -1.81
CA LEU A 89 -3.62 13.50 -0.85
C LEU A 89 -4.99 12.88 -1.10
N THR A 90 -5.39 12.78 -2.37
CA THR A 90 -6.66 12.15 -2.77
C THR A 90 -6.65 10.67 -2.36
N MET A 91 -5.60 9.93 -2.73
CA MET A 91 -5.48 8.52 -2.39
C MET A 91 -5.34 8.29 -0.89
N LEU A 92 -4.57 9.10 -0.17
CA LEU A 92 -4.43 9.06 1.28
C LEU A 92 -5.80 9.24 1.96
N SER A 93 -6.63 10.18 1.46
CA SER A 93 -7.97 10.44 1.98
C SER A 93 -8.91 9.26 1.75
N VAL A 94 -8.87 8.65 0.55
CA VAL A 94 -9.67 7.46 0.22
C VAL A 94 -9.27 6.28 1.11
N VAL A 95 -7.98 5.94 1.16
CA VAL A 95 -7.47 4.78 1.91
C VAL A 95 -7.79 4.90 3.39
N THR A 96 -7.56 6.07 3.99
CA THR A 96 -7.76 6.25 5.44
C THR A 96 -9.21 6.46 5.82
N GLY A 97 -9.98 7.20 5.01
CA GLY A 97 -11.41 7.45 5.24
C GLY A 97 -12.25 6.19 5.04
N VAL A 98 -12.21 5.60 3.83
CA VAL A 98 -12.97 4.38 3.53
C VAL A 98 -12.45 3.21 4.37
N GLY A 99 -11.12 3.10 4.53
CA GLY A 99 -10.50 2.10 5.38
C GLY A 99 -10.98 2.16 6.84
N PHE A 100 -11.15 3.36 7.41
CA PHE A 100 -11.71 3.52 8.75
C PHE A 100 -13.15 3.02 8.87
N PHE A 101 -14.02 3.36 7.91
CA PHE A 101 -15.40 2.87 7.92
C PHE A 101 -15.48 1.35 7.75
N ILE A 102 -14.61 0.77 6.94
CA ILE A 102 -14.50 -0.69 6.80
C ILE A 102 -14.01 -1.32 8.12
N HIS A 103 -13.06 -0.71 8.83
CA HIS A 103 -12.62 -1.19 10.14
C HIS A 103 -13.75 -1.13 11.19
N LEU A 104 -14.54 -0.06 11.21
CA LEU A 104 -15.73 0.04 12.05
C LEU A 104 -16.73 -1.07 11.75
N TYR A 105 -17.06 -1.27 10.48
CA TYR A 105 -17.96 -2.35 10.04
C TYR A 105 -17.40 -3.73 10.43
N ALA A 106 -16.12 -3.98 10.16
CA ALA A 106 -15.46 -5.23 10.49
C ALA A 106 -15.46 -5.52 12.01
N SER A 107 -15.39 -4.48 12.85
CA SER A 107 -15.38 -4.63 14.30
C SER A 107 -16.67 -5.23 14.86
N TRP A 108 -17.79 -4.95 14.20
CA TRP A 108 -19.08 -5.57 14.48
C TRP A 108 -19.20 -6.93 13.80
N TYR A 109 -18.83 -7.01 12.50
CA TYR A 109 -19.00 -8.21 11.68
C TYR A 109 -18.20 -9.41 12.21
N MET A 110 -16.95 -9.20 12.63
CA MET A 110 -16.05 -10.27 13.06
C MET A 110 -16.30 -10.75 14.51
N ARG A 111 -17.29 -10.22 15.23
CA ARG A 111 -17.54 -10.61 16.63
C ARG A 111 -17.88 -12.10 16.73
N GLY A 112 -17.25 -12.79 17.68
CA GLY A 112 -17.40 -14.23 17.87
C GLY A 112 -16.59 -15.09 16.91
N GLU A 113 -15.86 -14.51 15.95
CA GLU A 113 -15.00 -15.24 15.03
C GLU A 113 -13.64 -15.59 15.65
N GLU A 114 -13.10 -16.74 15.27
CA GLU A 114 -11.75 -17.13 15.70
C GLU A 114 -10.69 -16.21 15.08
N GLY A 115 -9.74 -15.75 15.89
CA GLY A 115 -8.65 -14.92 15.41
C GLY A 115 -9.01 -13.44 15.21
N TYR A 116 -9.95 -12.89 15.98
CA TYR A 116 -10.33 -11.48 15.96
C TYR A 116 -9.13 -10.50 15.99
N SER A 117 -8.16 -10.70 16.90
CA SER A 117 -6.95 -9.87 16.95
C SER A 117 -6.07 -10.02 15.70
N ARG A 118 -6.01 -11.23 15.12
CA ARG A 118 -5.23 -11.53 13.92
C ARG A 118 -5.81 -10.82 12.71
N PHE A 119 -7.14 -10.80 12.60
CA PHE A 119 -7.85 -10.08 11.54
C PHE A 119 -7.44 -8.60 11.55
N PHE A 120 -7.59 -7.92 12.70
CA PHE A 120 -7.23 -6.51 12.82
C PHE A 120 -5.74 -6.24 12.64
N ALA A 121 -4.86 -7.19 13.00
CA ALA A 121 -3.43 -7.05 12.73
C ALA A 121 -3.19 -7.00 11.22
N TYR A 122 -3.77 -7.93 10.47
CA TYR A 122 -3.60 -8.00 9.02
C TYR A 122 -4.21 -6.80 8.31
N THR A 123 -5.40 -6.34 8.71
CA THR A 123 -6.02 -5.14 8.09
C THR A 123 -5.25 -3.86 8.41
N ASN A 124 -4.68 -3.74 9.63
CA ASN A 124 -3.80 -2.63 9.97
C ASN A 124 -2.51 -2.62 9.14
N LEU A 125 -1.89 -3.79 8.94
CA LEU A 125 -0.71 -3.90 8.07
C LEU A 125 -1.06 -3.60 6.60
N PHE A 126 -2.26 -3.98 6.16
CA PHE A 126 -2.76 -3.68 4.83
C PHE A 126 -2.86 -2.16 4.63
N ILE A 127 -3.50 -1.44 5.56
CA ILE A 127 -3.56 0.03 5.54
C ILE A 127 -2.16 0.63 5.55
N ALA A 128 -1.28 0.21 6.45
CA ALA A 128 0.09 0.71 6.51
C ALA A 128 0.84 0.53 5.17
N SER A 129 0.71 -0.65 4.56
CA SER A 129 1.35 -0.97 3.27
C SER A 129 0.81 -0.08 2.14
N MET A 130 -0.51 0.14 2.11
CA MET A 130 -1.14 1.02 1.13
C MET A 130 -0.70 2.48 1.31
N LEU A 131 -0.52 2.93 2.55
CA LEU A 131 0.00 4.27 2.84
C LEU A 131 1.46 4.44 2.40
N VAL A 132 2.29 3.41 2.56
CA VAL A 132 3.67 3.42 2.01
C VAL A 132 3.62 3.53 0.50
N LEU A 133 2.75 2.78 -0.16
CA LEU A 133 2.59 2.78 -1.61
C LEU A 133 2.19 4.18 -2.12
N VAL A 134 1.20 4.82 -1.50
CA VAL A 134 0.65 6.12 -1.92
C VAL A 134 1.60 7.29 -1.65
N LEU A 135 2.37 7.23 -0.56
CA LEU A 135 3.28 8.31 -0.15
C LEU A 135 4.71 8.12 -0.67
N ALA A 136 4.97 7.09 -1.48
CA ALA A 136 6.32 6.81 -1.96
C ALA A 136 6.86 7.94 -2.87
N ASP A 137 8.07 8.41 -2.59
CA ASP A 137 8.81 9.37 -3.45
C ASP A 137 9.63 8.69 -4.56
N ASN A 138 9.86 7.38 -4.44
CA ASN A 138 10.64 6.60 -5.38
C ASN A 138 10.03 5.21 -5.61
N LEU A 139 10.36 4.64 -6.77
CA LEU A 139 9.83 3.34 -7.20
C LEU A 139 10.18 2.19 -6.24
N LEU A 140 11.32 2.24 -5.54
CA LEU A 140 11.71 1.17 -4.63
C LEU A 140 10.88 1.19 -3.33
N LEU A 141 10.63 2.38 -2.77
CA LEU A 141 9.72 2.53 -1.64
C LEU A 141 8.27 2.19 -2.03
N MET A 142 7.85 2.56 -3.24
CA MET A 142 6.56 2.15 -3.78
C MET A 142 6.48 0.62 -3.87
N TYR A 143 7.54 -0.04 -4.35
CA TYR A 143 7.64 -1.50 -4.43
C TYR A 143 7.52 -2.16 -3.05
N LEU A 144 8.09 -1.57 -1.99
CA LEU A 144 7.91 -2.06 -0.62
C LEU A 144 6.44 -2.04 -0.19
N GLY A 145 5.73 -0.93 -0.44
CA GLY A 145 4.29 -0.83 -0.18
C GLY A 145 3.49 -1.84 -1.02
N TRP A 146 3.85 -1.98 -2.28
CA TRP A 146 3.25 -2.90 -3.25
C TRP A 146 3.30 -4.36 -2.77
N GLU A 147 4.48 -4.81 -2.37
CA GLU A 147 4.74 -6.12 -1.78
C GLU A 147 3.98 -6.32 -0.47
N GLY A 148 3.95 -5.30 0.39
CA GLY A 148 3.20 -5.32 1.64
C GLY A 148 1.71 -5.56 1.39
N VAL A 149 1.14 -4.91 0.36
CA VAL A 149 -0.25 -5.14 -0.05
C VAL A 149 -0.44 -6.57 -0.57
N VAL A 150 0.49 -7.14 -1.37
CA VAL A 150 0.41 -8.54 -1.83
C VAL A 150 0.33 -9.49 -0.64
N LEU A 151 1.25 -9.32 0.31
CA LEU A 151 1.34 -10.18 1.49
C LEU A 151 0.07 -10.10 2.32
N CYS A 152 -0.46 -8.90 2.54
CA CYS A 152 -1.66 -8.72 3.33
C CYS A 152 -2.90 -9.29 2.62
N SER A 153 -3.03 -9.15 1.31
CA SER A 153 -4.10 -9.79 0.53
C SER A 153 -4.06 -11.31 0.69
N TYR A 154 -2.89 -11.94 0.54
CA TYR A 154 -2.70 -13.37 0.76
C TYR A 154 -3.18 -13.80 2.16
N LEU A 155 -2.76 -13.08 3.20
CA LEU A 155 -3.12 -13.38 4.58
C LEU A 155 -4.61 -13.20 4.88
N LEU A 156 -5.25 -12.21 4.25
CA LEU A 156 -6.66 -11.87 4.46
C LEU A 156 -7.62 -12.76 3.65
N ILE A 157 -7.28 -13.09 2.39
CA ILE A 157 -8.05 -14.04 1.58
C ILE A 157 -7.96 -15.44 2.22
N GLY A 158 -6.77 -15.82 2.67
CA GLY A 158 -6.52 -17.09 3.36
C GLY A 158 -6.89 -17.09 4.85
N PHE A 159 -7.65 -16.11 5.33
CA PHE A 159 -7.94 -15.94 6.76
C PHE A 159 -8.63 -17.17 7.38
N TYR A 160 -9.57 -17.77 6.64
CA TYR A 160 -10.23 -19.02 6.98
C TYR A 160 -9.42 -20.24 6.53
N TYR A 161 -8.21 -20.34 7.08
CA TYR A 161 -7.16 -21.30 6.70
C TYR A 161 -7.53 -22.79 6.89
N THR A 162 -8.56 -23.10 7.68
CA THR A 162 -9.05 -24.46 7.91
C THR A 162 -9.71 -25.06 6.66
N GLU A 163 -10.23 -24.22 5.78
CA GLU A 163 -10.79 -24.64 4.48
C GLU A 163 -9.71 -24.59 3.40
N SER A 164 -9.38 -25.75 2.83
CA SER A 164 -8.33 -25.88 1.81
C SER A 164 -8.59 -25.03 0.56
N LYS A 165 -9.87 -24.78 0.22
CA LYS A 165 -10.29 -23.92 -0.89
C LYS A 165 -9.84 -22.46 -0.67
N ASN A 166 -9.94 -21.95 0.55
CA ASN A 166 -9.57 -20.56 0.87
C ASN A 166 -8.05 -20.39 0.81
N GLY A 167 -7.30 -21.39 1.28
CA GLY A 167 -5.85 -21.43 1.12
C GLY A 167 -5.40 -21.48 -0.35
N ALA A 168 -6.09 -22.26 -1.19
CA ALA A 168 -5.81 -22.33 -2.62
C ALA A 168 -6.14 -21.01 -3.34
N ALA A 169 -7.24 -20.35 -2.97
CA ALA A 169 -7.62 -19.03 -3.49
C ALA A 169 -6.56 -17.98 -3.15
N ALA A 170 -6.12 -17.93 -1.88
CA ALA A 170 -5.06 -17.03 -1.44
C ALA A 170 -3.75 -17.29 -2.20
N MET A 171 -3.36 -18.55 -2.38
CA MET A 171 -2.15 -18.91 -3.13
C MET A 171 -2.25 -18.50 -4.61
N LYS A 172 -3.43 -18.65 -5.23
CA LYS A 172 -3.64 -18.20 -6.61
C LYS A 172 -3.51 -16.69 -6.73
N ASP A 173 -4.12 -15.92 -5.83
CA ASP A 173 -3.93 -14.46 -5.74
C ASP A 173 -2.45 -14.09 -5.63
N PHE A 174 -1.75 -14.69 -4.66
CA PHE A 174 -0.33 -14.44 -4.47
C PHE A 174 0.50 -14.73 -5.71
N ILE A 175 0.31 -15.89 -6.35
CA ILE A 175 1.10 -16.28 -7.54
C ILE A 175 0.81 -15.37 -8.73
N VAL A 176 -0.46 -15.06 -9.00
CA VAL A 176 -0.82 -14.26 -10.19
C VAL A 176 -0.36 -12.81 -10.02
N THR A 177 -0.52 -12.23 -8.83
CA THR A 177 -0.02 -10.87 -8.54
C THR A 177 1.52 -10.84 -8.56
N ARG A 178 2.18 -11.89 -8.06
CA ARG A 178 3.65 -12.04 -8.10
C ARG A 178 4.23 -11.95 -9.51
N VAL A 179 3.54 -12.48 -10.52
CA VAL A 179 3.97 -12.35 -11.92
C VAL A 179 4.01 -10.88 -12.35
N GLY A 180 3.00 -10.09 -11.96
CA GLY A 180 3.00 -8.65 -12.16
C GLY A 180 4.14 -7.95 -11.42
N ASP A 181 4.40 -8.33 -10.17
CA ASP A 181 5.46 -7.73 -9.35
C ASP A 181 6.86 -7.99 -9.92
N VAL A 182 7.07 -9.12 -10.59
CA VAL A 182 8.31 -9.42 -11.32
C VAL A 182 8.48 -8.49 -12.53
N LEU A 183 7.40 -8.22 -13.28
CA LEU A 183 7.44 -7.24 -14.37
C LEU A 183 7.75 -5.84 -13.85
N LEU A 184 7.10 -5.43 -12.74
CA LEU A 184 7.41 -4.18 -12.08
C LEU A 184 8.88 -4.10 -11.67
N ALA A 185 9.46 -5.17 -11.10
CA ALA A 185 10.88 -5.21 -10.75
C ALA A 185 11.80 -5.03 -11.98
N PHE A 186 11.48 -5.65 -13.12
CA PHE A 186 12.24 -5.43 -14.35
C PHE A 186 12.16 -3.98 -14.84
N ALA A 187 11.01 -3.31 -14.66
CA ALA A 187 10.89 -1.88 -14.95
C ALA A 187 11.82 -1.05 -14.06
N LEU A 188 11.88 -1.34 -12.76
CA LEU A 188 12.79 -0.67 -11.82
C LEU A 188 14.25 -0.84 -12.26
N PHE A 189 14.68 -2.06 -12.59
CA PHE A 189 16.05 -2.31 -13.05
C PHE A 189 16.37 -1.57 -14.35
N THR A 190 15.44 -1.59 -15.31
CA THR A 190 15.61 -0.91 -16.60
C THR A 190 15.70 0.60 -16.40
N LEU A 191 14.82 1.21 -15.60
CA LEU A 191 14.85 2.65 -15.36
C LEU A 191 16.11 3.08 -14.61
N TYR A 192 16.54 2.30 -13.63
CA TYR A 192 17.77 2.59 -12.89
C TYR A 192 19.01 2.48 -13.79
N ASP A 193 19.12 1.43 -14.61
CA ASP A 193 20.23 1.24 -15.55
C ASP A 193 20.35 2.41 -16.54
N GLN A 194 19.21 2.91 -17.04
CA GLN A 194 19.19 3.97 -18.06
C GLN A 194 19.34 5.38 -17.49
N LEU A 195 18.78 5.64 -16.30
CA LEU A 195 18.66 7.01 -15.76
C LEU A 195 19.51 7.25 -14.51
N GLY A 196 19.90 6.19 -13.80
CA GLY A 196 20.70 6.23 -12.56
C GLY A 196 19.91 6.65 -11.32
N THR A 197 18.58 6.69 -11.39
CA THR A 197 17.70 7.10 -10.29
C THR A 197 16.39 6.34 -10.33
N LEU A 198 15.72 6.24 -9.19
CA LEU A 198 14.38 5.68 -9.04
C LEU A 198 13.37 6.69 -8.47
N LYS A 199 13.78 7.95 -8.24
CA LYS A 199 12.91 9.01 -7.74
C LYS A 199 12.00 9.53 -8.84
N PHE A 200 10.71 9.67 -8.57
CA PHE A 200 9.73 10.04 -9.60
C PHE A 200 10.06 11.38 -10.28
N HIS A 201 10.38 12.40 -9.48
CA HIS A 201 10.72 13.73 -9.99
C HIS A 201 11.92 13.70 -10.94
N ASP A 202 12.99 12.99 -10.55
CA ASP A 202 14.21 12.91 -11.36
C ASP A 202 14.00 12.06 -12.61
N LEU A 203 13.22 10.98 -12.52
CA LEU A 203 12.83 10.17 -13.67
C LEU A 203 12.11 11.02 -14.73
N MET A 204 11.15 11.86 -14.30
CA MET A 204 10.40 12.74 -15.21
C MET A 204 11.27 13.84 -15.82
N GLY A 205 12.26 14.35 -15.10
CA GLY A 205 13.19 15.35 -15.61
C GLY A 205 14.26 14.78 -16.56
N LEU A 206 14.80 13.60 -16.24
CA LEU A 206 15.93 13.00 -16.97
C LEU A 206 15.49 12.17 -18.18
N ALA A 207 14.31 11.53 -18.14
CA ALA A 207 13.86 10.67 -19.23
C ALA A 207 13.81 11.41 -20.59
N PRO A 208 13.22 12.61 -20.72
CA PRO A 208 13.20 13.34 -21.99
C PRO A 208 14.59 13.79 -22.48
N GLN A 209 15.56 13.90 -21.57
CA GLN A 209 16.91 14.37 -21.88
C GLN A 209 17.84 13.23 -22.30
N LYS A 210 17.71 12.07 -21.65
CA LYS A 210 18.62 10.91 -21.82
C LYS A 210 18.09 9.84 -22.74
N LEU A 211 16.76 9.71 -22.88
CA LEU A 211 16.13 8.67 -23.69
C LEU A 211 15.50 9.32 -24.92
N ALA A 212 15.91 8.85 -26.11
CA ALA A 212 15.25 9.24 -27.34
C ALA A 212 13.77 8.80 -27.32
N GLU A 213 12.91 9.63 -27.91
CA GLU A 213 11.50 9.29 -28.09
C GLU A 213 11.36 7.97 -28.85
N GLY A 214 10.54 7.06 -28.32
CA GLY A 214 10.34 5.73 -28.90
C GLY A 214 11.53 4.78 -28.74
N SER A 215 12.52 5.10 -27.90
CA SER A 215 13.61 4.16 -27.61
C SER A 215 13.06 2.83 -27.05
N PRO A 216 13.65 1.68 -27.43
CA PRO A 216 13.21 0.38 -26.90
C PRO A 216 13.23 0.34 -25.37
N ALA A 217 14.18 1.01 -24.72
CA ALA A 217 14.30 1.05 -23.27
C ALA A 217 13.07 1.68 -22.59
N ILE A 218 12.59 2.84 -23.05
CA ILE A 218 11.40 3.48 -22.45
C ILE A 218 10.13 2.67 -22.75
N ILE A 219 10.03 2.06 -23.94
CA ILE A 219 8.91 1.21 -24.32
C ILE A 219 8.84 -0.01 -23.39
N TRP A 220 9.95 -0.72 -23.21
CA TRP A 220 9.97 -1.90 -22.33
C TRP A 220 9.77 -1.53 -20.86
N ALA A 221 10.40 -0.46 -20.37
CA ALA A 221 10.20 -0.01 -19.00
C ALA A 221 8.72 0.32 -18.71
N THR A 222 8.06 1.07 -19.60
CA THR A 222 6.64 1.43 -19.43
C THR A 222 5.69 0.25 -19.62
N LEU A 223 5.97 -0.67 -20.55
CA LEU A 223 5.22 -1.93 -20.69
C LEU A 223 5.36 -2.83 -19.47
N MET A 224 6.53 -2.88 -18.85
CA MET A 224 6.79 -3.64 -17.63
C MET A 224 6.10 -3.02 -16.40
N LEU A 225 6.09 -1.68 -16.29
CA LEU A 225 5.27 -0.96 -15.30
C LEU A 225 3.78 -1.29 -15.48
N LEU A 226 3.30 -1.27 -16.73
CA LEU A 226 1.93 -1.66 -17.06
C LEU A 226 1.66 -3.12 -16.67
N GLY A 227 2.60 -4.03 -16.91
CA GLY A 227 2.48 -5.43 -16.49
C GLY A 227 2.26 -5.59 -14.98
N GLY A 228 2.98 -4.81 -14.17
CA GLY A 228 2.75 -4.71 -12.73
C GLY A 228 1.33 -4.23 -12.38
N ALA A 229 0.92 -3.11 -12.99
CA ALA A 229 -0.42 -2.55 -12.79
C ALA A 229 -1.54 -3.51 -13.22
N VAL A 230 -1.38 -4.22 -14.34
CA VAL A 230 -2.32 -5.23 -14.84
C VAL A 230 -2.50 -6.36 -13.84
N GLY A 231 -1.41 -6.83 -13.21
CA GLY A 231 -1.45 -7.88 -12.19
C GLY A 231 -2.26 -7.46 -10.95
N LYS A 232 -1.97 -6.28 -10.40
CA LYS A 232 -2.65 -5.78 -9.19
C LYS A 232 -4.08 -5.32 -9.41
N SER A 233 -4.38 -4.70 -10.55
CA SER A 233 -5.73 -4.22 -10.87
C SER A 233 -6.62 -5.30 -11.48
N ALA A 234 -6.19 -6.58 -11.44
CA ALA A 234 -6.89 -7.73 -11.99
C ALA A 234 -7.36 -7.52 -13.44
N GLN A 235 -6.49 -6.97 -14.29
CA GLN A 235 -6.79 -6.73 -15.71
C GLN A 235 -6.38 -7.94 -16.58
N LEU A 236 -6.92 -8.02 -17.80
CA LEU A 236 -6.52 -9.05 -18.77
C LEU A 236 -5.00 -8.96 -19.06
N PRO A 237 -4.25 -10.08 -19.06
CA PRO A 237 -4.66 -11.48 -18.87
C PRO A 237 -4.49 -12.03 -17.44
N LEU A 238 -4.20 -11.18 -16.45
CA LEU A 238 -3.93 -11.55 -15.06
C LEU A 238 -5.16 -11.41 -14.12
N GLN A 239 -6.38 -11.31 -14.66
CA GLN A 239 -7.63 -11.09 -13.92
C GLN A 239 -8.11 -12.31 -13.11
N THR A 240 -7.56 -13.49 -13.36
CA THR A 240 -8.16 -14.76 -12.94
C THR A 240 -8.21 -14.99 -11.42
N TRP A 241 -7.43 -14.23 -10.64
CA TRP A 241 -7.42 -14.34 -9.19
C TRP A 241 -8.60 -13.64 -8.52
N LEU A 242 -9.17 -12.62 -9.16
CA LEU A 242 -10.17 -11.73 -8.54
C LEU A 242 -11.45 -12.45 -8.12
N ALA A 243 -11.93 -13.39 -8.95
CA ALA A 243 -13.15 -14.13 -8.63
C ALA A 243 -12.98 -15.03 -7.39
N ASP A 244 -11.79 -15.62 -7.22
CA ASP A 244 -11.49 -16.53 -6.11
C ASP A 244 -11.15 -15.77 -4.82
N ALA A 245 -10.68 -14.52 -4.92
CA ALA A 245 -10.40 -13.65 -3.77
C ALA A 245 -11.63 -13.36 -2.89
N MET A 246 -12.84 -13.60 -3.40
CA MET A 246 -14.10 -13.51 -2.64
C MET A 246 -14.24 -14.59 -1.55
N ALA A 247 -13.28 -15.50 -1.43
CA ALA A 247 -13.18 -16.47 -0.32
C ALA A 247 -12.89 -15.82 1.04
N GLY A 248 -12.34 -14.60 1.07
CA GLY A 248 -12.06 -13.87 2.30
C GLY A 248 -13.32 -13.36 3.02
N PRO A 249 -13.21 -12.92 4.28
CA PRO A 249 -14.31 -12.27 4.99
C PRO A 249 -14.84 -11.04 4.21
N PRO A 250 -16.15 -10.76 4.18
CA PRO A 250 -16.70 -9.63 3.42
C PRO A 250 -16.06 -8.24 3.68
N PRO A 251 -15.63 -7.89 4.90
CA PRO A 251 -14.89 -6.65 5.11
C PRO A 251 -13.55 -6.59 4.34
N VAL A 252 -12.92 -7.73 4.08
CA VAL A 252 -11.70 -7.83 3.26
C VAL A 252 -12.00 -7.51 1.80
N SER A 253 -13.06 -8.09 1.24
CA SER A 253 -13.47 -7.79 -0.13
C SER A 253 -13.79 -6.30 -0.31
N ALA A 254 -14.45 -5.68 0.69
CA ALA A 254 -14.66 -4.23 0.68
C ALA A 254 -13.34 -3.45 0.70
N LEU A 255 -12.37 -3.88 1.51
CA LEU A 255 -11.08 -3.20 1.65
C LEU A 255 -10.27 -3.29 0.35
N ILE A 256 -10.09 -4.51 -0.18
CA ILE A 256 -9.25 -4.81 -1.34
C ILE A 256 -9.85 -4.26 -2.64
N HIS A 257 -11.18 -4.25 -2.80
CA HIS A 257 -11.79 -3.95 -4.10
C HIS A 257 -12.40 -2.55 -4.22
N ALA A 258 -12.60 -1.83 -3.12
CA ALA A 258 -13.25 -0.51 -3.16
C ALA A 258 -12.33 0.65 -2.77
N ALA A 259 -11.29 0.41 -1.95
CA ALA A 259 -10.54 1.47 -1.30
C ALA A 259 -9.03 1.43 -1.55
N THR A 260 -8.53 0.41 -2.24
CA THR A 260 -7.09 0.16 -2.49
C THR A 260 -6.85 -0.43 -3.86
#